data_AF-A0A1E5XT99-F1
#
_entry.id   AF-A0A1E5XT99-F1
#
_cell.length_a   1.000
_cell.length_b   1.000
_cell.length_c   1.000
_cell.angle_alpha   90.00
_cell.angle_beta   90.00
_cell.angle_gamma   90.00
#
_symmetry.space_group_name_H-M   'P 1'
#
loop_
_entity.id
_entity.type
_entity.pdbx_description
1 polymer ?
#
loop_
_entity_poly.entity_id
_entity_poly.type
_entity_poly.pdbx_seq_one_letter_code
_entity_poly.pdbx_strand_id
1 'polypeptide(L)'
;MDAVFKALADPTRRQLLDSLRDKAGQTLTELEQGLGMTRFGVMKHLRVLEEAKLVTSRKEGRFKYHYLNASPIQEVADRWIAPYQKPFARFALDLKNQLESSVPMADKPNFVLETYIRTTPQALWDALTRPEQTALYYYGTRIDSDLKRGGPFRYLTSDGQVMLDGEVVEIEPLKKIVSSFIPSWAENSQPTLVTFAIEPMGEVVKFTITHHDYEKANAGIDTGWPVVVAGLKTLLETGKPLNLPTSM
;
A
#
# COMPACT_ATOMS: atom_id res chain seq x y z
N MET A 1 -13.83 -11.82 -19.25
CA MET A 1 -13.40 -11.22 -17.96
C MET A 1 -14.60 -10.96 -17.04
N ASP A 2 -15.70 -10.39 -17.55
CA ASP A 2 -16.95 -10.20 -16.77
C ASP A 2 -17.46 -11.48 -16.11
N ALA A 3 -17.33 -12.64 -16.79
CA ALA A 3 -17.69 -13.93 -16.21
C ALA A 3 -16.87 -14.28 -14.97
N VAL A 4 -15.57 -13.93 -14.95
CA VAL A 4 -14.68 -14.13 -13.79
C VAL A 4 -15.13 -13.23 -12.64
N PHE A 5 -15.37 -11.93 -12.88
CA PHE A 5 -15.83 -11.02 -11.83
C PHE A 5 -17.21 -11.40 -11.28
N LYS A 6 -18.16 -11.73 -12.16
CA LYS A 6 -19.49 -12.22 -11.75
C LYS A 6 -19.37 -13.51 -10.96
N ALA A 7 -18.45 -14.41 -11.34
CA ALA A 7 -18.21 -15.63 -10.59
C ALA A 7 -17.59 -15.34 -9.21
N LEU A 8 -16.62 -14.43 -9.11
CA LEU A 8 -15.96 -14.10 -7.84
C LEU A 8 -16.80 -13.24 -6.88
N ALA A 9 -17.83 -12.54 -7.38
CA ALA A 9 -18.69 -11.68 -6.56
C ALA A 9 -19.48 -12.43 -5.46
N ASP A 10 -19.62 -13.75 -5.58
CA ASP A 10 -20.38 -14.58 -4.65
C ASP A 10 -19.45 -15.23 -3.62
N PRO A 11 -19.74 -15.10 -2.31
CA PRO A 11 -18.88 -15.62 -1.25
C PRO A 11 -18.78 -17.16 -1.25
N THR A 12 -19.84 -17.89 -1.61
CA THR A 12 -19.81 -19.36 -1.69
C THR A 12 -18.89 -19.84 -2.81
N ARG A 13 -18.89 -19.13 -3.95
CA ARG A 13 -17.95 -19.44 -5.04
C ARG A 13 -16.50 -19.17 -4.64
N ARG A 14 -16.21 -18.12 -3.87
CA ARG A 14 -14.87 -17.87 -3.32
C ARG A 14 -14.45 -18.97 -2.34
N GLN A 15 -15.34 -19.40 -1.44
CA GLN A 15 -15.07 -20.51 -0.52
C GLN A 15 -14.76 -21.84 -1.25
N LEU A 16 -15.46 -22.14 -2.34
CA LEU A 16 -15.14 -23.31 -3.17
C LEU A 16 -13.73 -23.21 -3.79
N LEU A 17 -13.35 -22.03 -4.28
CA LEU A 17 -12.02 -21.80 -4.84
C LEU A 17 -10.94 -21.85 -3.76
N ASP A 18 -11.20 -21.34 -2.56
CA ASP A 18 -10.30 -21.43 -1.40
C ASP A 18 -10.10 -22.91 -1.00
N SER A 19 -11.18 -23.68 -0.90
CA SER A 19 -11.09 -25.12 -0.62
C SER A 19 -10.25 -25.86 -1.67
N LEU A 20 -10.45 -25.55 -2.96
CA LEU A 20 -9.68 -26.15 -4.05
C LEU A 20 -8.22 -25.67 -4.12
N ARG A 21 -7.94 -24.46 -3.63
CA ARG A 21 -6.57 -23.96 -3.45
C ARG A 21 -5.85 -24.74 -2.35
N ASP A 22 -6.53 -24.95 -1.23
CA ASP A 22 -5.96 -25.58 -0.05
C ASP A 22 -5.81 -27.10 -0.25
N LYS A 23 -6.76 -27.74 -0.96
CA LYS A 23 -6.69 -29.14 -1.38
C LYS A 23 -7.15 -29.29 -2.84
N ALA A 24 -6.20 -29.56 -3.73
CA ALA A 24 -6.48 -29.82 -5.14
C ALA A 24 -7.12 -31.21 -5.35
N GLY A 25 -7.91 -31.36 -6.41
CA GLY A 25 -8.43 -32.66 -6.84
C GLY A 25 -9.52 -33.20 -5.92
N GLN A 26 -10.50 -32.37 -5.59
CA GLN A 26 -11.62 -32.77 -4.73
C GLN A 26 -12.83 -33.24 -5.55
N THR A 27 -13.51 -34.27 -5.04
CA THR A 27 -14.79 -34.73 -5.56
C THR A 27 -15.92 -33.80 -5.16
N LEU A 28 -17.06 -33.91 -5.85
CA LEU A 28 -18.26 -33.16 -5.49
C LEU A 28 -18.68 -33.40 -4.03
N THR A 29 -18.62 -34.65 -3.55
CA THR A 29 -18.97 -34.99 -2.16
C THR A 29 -18.01 -34.37 -1.15
N GLU A 30 -16.71 -34.25 -1.46
CA GLU A 30 -15.75 -33.57 -0.58
C GLU A 30 -16.01 -32.06 -0.53
N LEU A 31 -16.30 -31.43 -1.67
CA LEU A 31 -16.63 -30.01 -1.73
C LEU A 31 -17.98 -29.67 -1.05
N GLU A 32 -18.92 -30.61 -1.02
CA GLU A 32 -20.17 -30.49 -0.26
C GLU A 32 -19.92 -30.44 1.25
N GLN A 33 -18.99 -31.24 1.77
CA GLN A 33 -18.74 -31.31 3.22
C GLN A 33 -18.26 -29.99 3.82
N GLY A 34 -17.60 -29.15 3.01
CA GLY A 34 -17.14 -27.81 3.41
C GLY A 34 -18.23 -26.74 3.37
N LEU A 35 -19.43 -27.03 2.89
CA LEU A 35 -20.49 -26.05 2.69
C LEU A 35 -21.82 -26.54 3.27
N GLY A 36 -22.47 -25.71 4.09
CA GLY A 36 -23.80 -26.00 4.66
C GLY A 36 -24.95 -25.95 3.66
N MET A 37 -24.76 -26.42 2.41
CA MET A 37 -25.75 -26.37 1.34
C MET A 37 -25.94 -27.72 0.64
N THR A 38 -26.98 -27.81 -0.18
CA THR A 38 -27.31 -29.03 -0.91
C THR A 38 -26.32 -29.30 -2.05
N ARG A 39 -26.13 -30.57 -2.37
CA ARG A 39 -25.42 -31.06 -3.56
C ARG A 39 -25.75 -30.30 -4.83
N PHE A 40 -27.04 -30.07 -5.07
CA PHE A 40 -27.51 -29.34 -6.24
C PHE A 40 -27.05 -27.88 -6.24
N GLY A 41 -27.04 -27.23 -5.06
CA GLY A 41 -26.46 -25.89 -4.89
C GLY A 41 -24.98 -25.87 -5.28
N VAL A 42 -24.18 -26.78 -4.73
CA VAL A 42 -22.75 -26.89 -5.05
C VAL A 42 -22.52 -27.09 -6.55
N MET A 43 -23.28 -27.98 -7.20
CA MET A 43 -23.19 -28.18 -8.66
C MET A 43 -23.50 -26.91 -9.45
N LYS A 44 -24.49 -26.11 -9.03
CA LYS A 44 -24.83 -24.84 -9.68
C LYS A 44 -23.67 -23.85 -9.59
N HIS A 45 -23.03 -23.74 -8.42
CA HIS A 45 -21.85 -22.88 -8.23
C HIS A 45 -20.66 -23.38 -9.05
N LEU A 46 -20.38 -24.69 -9.04
CA LEU A 46 -19.32 -25.29 -9.84
C LEU A 46 -19.53 -25.07 -11.33
N ARG A 47 -20.75 -25.16 -11.83
CA ARG A 47 -21.06 -24.86 -13.24
C ARG A 47 -20.68 -23.43 -13.61
N VAL A 48 -21.03 -22.44 -12.78
CA VAL A 48 -20.65 -21.03 -13.02
C VAL A 48 -19.13 -20.85 -12.98
N LEU A 49 -18.45 -21.54 -12.07
CA LEU A 49 -16.98 -21.50 -11.97
C LEU A 49 -16.31 -22.18 -13.17
N GLU A 50 -16.85 -23.30 -13.67
CA GLU A 50 -16.39 -23.97 -14.89
C GLU A 50 -16.63 -23.10 -16.14
N GLU A 51 -17.80 -22.46 -16.26
CA GLU A 51 -18.12 -21.51 -17.33
C GLU A 51 -17.20 -20.29 -17.32
N ALA A 52 -16.82 -19.81 -16.13
CA ALA A 52 -15.81 -18.76 -15.94
C ALA A 52 -14.36 -19.26 -16.08
N LYS A 53 -14.17 -20.57 -16.35
CA LYS A 53 -12.88 -21.27 -16.44
C LYS A 53 -12.05 -21.22 -15.15
N LEU A 54 -12.64 -20.87 -14.01
CA LEU A 54 -11.97 -20.81 -12.70
C LEU A 54 -11.84 -22.19 -12.04
N VAL A 55 -12.63 -23.17 -12.49
CA VAL A 55 -12.51 -24.57 -12.09
C VAL A 55 -12.39 -25.43 -13.35
N THR A 56 -11.45 -26.35 -13.32
CA THR A 56 -11.33 -27.42 -14.33
C THR A 56 -11.64 -28.74 -13.66
N SER A 57 -12.22 -29.67 -14.41
CA SER A 57 -12.54 -30.99 -13.91
C SER A 57 -11.93 -32.10 -14.74
N ARG A 58 -11.54 -33.19 -14.07
CA ARG A 58 -10.98 -34.39 -14.68
C ARG A 58 -11.76 -35.60 -14.18
N LYS A 59 -12.11 -36.49 -15.10
CA LYS A 59 -12.73 -37.77 -14.76
C LYS A 59 -11.66 -38.84 -14.65
N GLU A 60 -11.67 -39.58 -13.55
CA GLU A 60 -10.80 -40.73 -13.33
C GLU A 60 -11.63 -41.86 -12.72
N GLY A 61 -11.75 -42.95 -13.49
CA GLY A 61 -12.69 -44.03 -13.19
C GLY A 61 -14.14 -43.53 -13.03
N ARG A 62 -14.71 -43.76 -11.84
CA ARG A 62 -16.09 -43.36 -11.49
C ARG A 62 -16.18 -41.95 -10.89
N PHE A 63 -15.05 -41.31 -10.61
CA PHE A 63 -15.01 -40.03 -9.92
C PHE A 63 -14.72 -38.87 -10.87
N LYS A 64 -15.32 -37.71 -10.58
CA LYS A 64 -15.03 -36.42 -11.20
C LYS A 64 -14.33 -35.56 -10.15
N TYR A 65 -13.08 -35.22 -10.42
CA TYR A 65 -12.23 -34.40 -9.57
C TYR A 65 -12.21 -32.97 -10.10
N HIS A 66 -12.22 -32.00 -9.20
CA HIS A 66 -12.22 -30.57 -9.51
C HIS A 66 -10.91 -29.94 -9.04
N TYR A 67 -10.44 -28.98 -9.81
CA TYR A 67 -9.17 -28.30 -9.61
C TYR A 67 -9.38 -26.81 -9.82
N LEU A 68 -8.75 -26.00 -8.97
CA LEU A 68 -8.65 -24.57 -9.20
C LEU A 68 -7.84 -24.34 -10.48
N ASN A 69 -8.42 -23.61 -11.43
CA ASN A 69 -7.68 -23.05 -12.54
C ASN A 69 -7.39 -21.58 -12.22
N ALA A 70 -6.17 -21.30 -11.79
CA ALA A 70 -5.75 -19.95 -11.45
C ALA A 70 -5.53 -19.06 -12.68
N SER A 71 -5.43 -19.61 -13.90
CA SER A 71 -5.08 -18.85 -15.10
C SER A 71 -6.00 -17.65 -15.38
N PRO A 72 -7.35 -17.74 -15.30
CA PRO A 72 -8.20 -16.56 -15.49
C PRO A 72 -8.05 -15.51 -14.38
N ILE A 73 -7.71 -15.93 -13.15
CA ILE A 73 -7.40 -15.01 -12.05
C ILE A 73 -6.07 -14.32 -12.33
N GLN A 74 -5.07 -15.08 -12.79
CA GLN A 74 -3.78 -14.54 -13.21
C GLN A 74 -3.95 -13.58 -14.39
N GLU A 75 -4.79 -13.85 -15.39
CA GLU A 75 -5.07 -12.90 -16.48
C GLU A 75 -5.73 -11.60 -15.99
N VAL A 76 -6.64 -11.70 -15.02
CA VAL A 76 -7.22 -10.51 -14.36
C VAL A 76 -6.15 -9.75 -13.61
N ALA A 77 -5.32 -10.46 -12.85
CA ALA A 77 -4.18 -9.88 -12.15
C ALA A 77 -3.21 -9.24 -13.14
N ASP A 78 -2.78 -9.92 -14.19
CA ASP A 78 -1.85 -9.45 -15.21
C ASP A 78 -2.35 -8.21 -15.95
N ARG A 79 -3.68 -8.09 -16.14
CA ARG A 79 -4.27 -6.93 -16.81
C ARG A 79 -4.50 -5.74 -15.88
N TRP A 80 -4.86 -5.97 -14.62
CA TRP A 80 -5.36 -4.91 -13.72
C TRP A 80 -4.56 -4.70 -12.45
N ILE A 81 -3.73 -5.66 -12.07
CA ILE A 81 -2.89 -5.65 -10.88
C ILE A 81 -1.42 -5.56 -11.29
N ALA A 82 -0.96 -6.39 -12.23
CA ALA A 82 0.42 -6.42 -12.70
C ALA A 82 0.94 -5.13 -13.36
N PRO A 83 0.13 -4.31 -14.07
CA PRO A 83 0.60 -2.99 -14.53
C PRO A 83 0.94 -2.04 -13.38
N TYR A 84 0.42 -2.34 -12.19
CA TYR A 84 0.73 -1.65 -10.94
C TYR A 84 1.76 -2.42 -10.10
N GLN A 85 2.16 -3.65 -10.50
CA GLN A 85 3.16 -4.49 -9.83
C GLN A 85 4.48 -4.73 -10.61
N LYS A 86 4.62 -4.29 -11.87
CA LYS A 86 5.94 -4.31 -12.57
C LYS A 86 6.34 -2.94 -13.16
N PRO A 87 7.64 -2.60 -13.07
CA PRO A 87 8.09 -1.21 -12.99
C PRO A 87 8.33 -0.59 -14.38
N PHE A 88 8.07 0.72 -14.47
CA PHE A 88 8.89 1.66 -15.25
C PHE A 88 9.00 1.61 -16.79
N ALA A 89 8.56 0.58 -17.51
CA ALA A 89 8.84 0.49 -18.96
C ALA A 89 8.20 1.60 -19.82
N ARG A 90 7.07 2.18 -19.38
CA ARG A 90 6.46 3.36 -20.02
C ARG A 90 7.12 4.68 -19.63
N PHE A 91 7.78 4.72 -18.48
CA PHE A 91 8.53 5.89 -18.03
C PHE A 91 9.79 6.09 -18.88
N ALA A 92 10.45 5.03 -19.36
CA ALA A 92 11.63 5.12 -20.22
C ALA A 92 11.39 5.87 -21.56
N LEU A 93 10.15 5.94 -22.03
CA LEU A 93 9.78 6.71 -23.22
C LEU A 93 9.49 8.19 -22.89
N ASP A 94 9.00 8.49 -21.69
CA ASP A 94 8.87 9.87 -21.18
C ASP A 94 10.21 10.44 -20.68
N LEU A 95 11.12 9.57 -20.21
CA LEU A 95 12.48 9.90 -19.77
C LEU A 95 13.31 10.49 -20.91
N LYS A 96 13.09 10.04 -22.15
CA LYS A 96 13.71 10.65 -23.32
C LYS A 96 13.27 12.11 -23.53
N ASN A 97 12.03 12.44 -23.16
CA ASN A 97 11.48 13.78 -23.27
C ASN A 97 11.83 14.67 -22.06
N GLN A 98 12.23 14.10 -20.92
CA GLN A 98 12.60 14.83 -19.71
C GLN A 98 14.12 15.04 -19.53
N LEU A 99 14.97 14.34 -20.31
CA LEU A 99 16.44 14.51 -20.36
C LEU A 99 16.92 15.91 -20.80
N GLU A 100 16.01 16.85 -21.09
CA GLU A 100 16.34 18.21 -21.54
C GLU A 100 16.22 19.28 -20.43
N SER A 101 15.94 18.96 -19.15
CA SER A 101 15.84 19.99 -18.10
C SER A 101 16.40 19.55 -16.74
N SER A 102 17.34 20.35 -16.23
CA SER A 102 18.25 20.09 -15.10
C SER A 102 17.60 20.02 -13.71
N VAL A 103 17.81 18.89 -13.00
CA VAL A 103 18.02 18.62 -11.54
C VAL A 103 17.60 17.15 -11.27
N PRO A 104 18.39 16.33 -10.55
CA PRO A 104 18.12 14.89 -10.42
C PRO A 104 16.91 14.63 -9.51
N MET A 105 15.84 14.06 -10.07
CA MET A 105 14.74 13.46 -9.31
C MET A 105 14.83 11.94 -9.36
N ALA A 106 14.65 11.32 -8.20
CA ALA A 106 14.55 9.87 -8.01
C ALA A 106 13.47 9.22 -8.89
N ASP A 107 13.70 7.96 -9.27
CA ASP A 107 12.82 7.09 -10.06
C ASP A 107 11.41 6.97 -9.45
N LYS A 108 10.34 6.76 -10.27
CA LYS A 108 8.90 6.50 -9.93
C LYS A 108 8.68 6.02 -8.49
N PRO A 109 7.68 6.57 -7.77
CA PRO A 109 7.46 6.21 -6.39
C PRO A 109 7.12 4.73 -6.24
N ASN A 110 7.91 4.04 -5.43
CA ASN A 110 7.69 2.66 -5.05
C ASN A 110 6.52 2.55 -4.05
N PHE A 111 6.21 3.63 -3.32
CA PHE A 111 5.08 3.70 -2.38
C PHE A 111 4.32 5.01 -2.54
N VAL A 112 2.98 4.92 -2.60
CA VAL A 112 2.08 6.07 -2.55
C VAL A 112 0.93 5.74 -1.61
N LEU A 113 0.71 6.60 -0.62
CA LEU A 113 -0.43 6.52 0.30
C LEU A 113 -1.18 7.83 0.26
N GLU A 114 -2.47 7.75 -0.04
CA GLU A 114 -3.39 8.88 -0.07
C GLU A 114 -4.42 8.76 1.05
N THR A 115 -4.67 9.85 1.76
CA THR A 115 -5.73 9.94 2.76
C THR A 115 -6.42 11.31 2.73
N TYR A 116 -7.56 11.39 3.41
CA TYR A 116 -8.35 12.60 3.55
C TYR A 116 -8.53 12.90 5.03
N ILE A 117 -8.14 14.09 5.48
CA ILE A 117 -8.14 14.48 6.89
C ILE A 117 -9.06 15.69 7.04
N ARG A 118 -10.02 15.64 7.97
CA ARG A 118 -10.86 16.79 8.32
C ARG A 118 -10.06 17.78 9.15
N THR A 119 -9.39 18.70 8.47
CA THR A 119 -8.46 19.68 9.06
C THR A 119 -8.22 20.82 8.08
N THR A 120 -7.33 21.76 8.43
CA THR A 120 -6.88 22.85 7.54
C THR A 120 -5.45 22.60 7.05
N PRO A 121 -5.03 23.17 5.90
CA PRO A 121 -3.64 23.07 5.44
C PRO A 121 -2.62 23.55 6.48
N GLN A 122 -2.98 24.61 7.23
CA GLN A 122 -2.14 25.15 8.30
C GLN A 122 -1.95 24.15 9.44
N ALA A 123 -3.04 23.55 9.94
CA ALA A 123 -2.95 22.58 11.02
C ALA A 123 -2.17 21.32 10.61
N LEU A 124 -2.36 20.83 9.38
CA LEU A 124 -1.57 19.72 8.84
C LEU A 124 -0.09 20.10 8.69
N TRP A 125 0.20 21.30 8.17
CA TRP A 125 1.57 21.79 8.05
C TRP A 125 2.27 21.89 9.40
N ASP A 126 1.60 22.48 10.39
CA ASP A 126 2.10 22.57 11.76
C ASP A 126 2.35 21.17 12.35
N ALA A 127 1.47 20.20 12.09
CA ALA A 127 1.67 18.83 12.55
C ALA A 127 2.90 18.15 11.93
N LEU A 128 3.20 18.42 10.65
CA LEU A 128 4.35 17.86 9.93
C LEU A 128 5.69 18.54 10.27
N THR A 129 5.65 19.78 10.78
CA THR A 129 6.86 20.62 10.87
C THR A 129 7.22 21.05 12.29
N ARG A 130 6.34 20.85 13.27
CA ARG A 130 6.61 21.23 14.66
C ARG A 130 7.08 20.05 15.52
N PRO A 131 8.17 20.21 16.30
CA PRO A 131 8.71 19.14 17.14
C PRO A 131 7.70 18.57 18.15
N GLU A 132 6.90 19.43 18.78
CA GLU A 132 5.91 19.03 19.77
C GLU A 132 4.74 18.23 19.18
N GLN A 133 4.46 18.42 17.89
CA GLN A 133 3.39 17.72 17.19
C GLN A 133 3.84 16.36 16.65
N THR A 134 5.01 16.32 16.00
CA THR A 134 5.58 15.07 15.47
C THR A 134 5.78 14.02 16.56
N ALA A 135 6.14 14.44 17.78
CA ALA A 135 6.25 13.56 18.94
C ALA A 135 4.96 12.80 19.30
N LEU A 136 3.79 13.29 18.87
CA LEU A 136 2.50 12.70 19.23
C LEU A 136 2.06 11.56 18.29
N TYR A 137 2.63 11.46 17.07
CA TYR A 137 2.19 10.48 16.09
C TYR A 137 3.31 9.79 15.30
N TYR A 138 4.51 10.37 15.27
CA TYR A 138 5.65 9.84 14.52
C TYR A 138 6.57 9.06 15.48
N TYR A 139 6.07 7.95 16.04
CA TYR A 139 6.84 7.07 16.94
C TYR A 139 7.51 7.77 18.14
N GLY A 140 6.90 8.81 18.69
CA GLY A 140 7.47 9.56 19.81
C GLY A 140 8.65 10.45 19.42
N THR A 141 8.98 10.56 18.13
CA THR A 141 10.13 11.33 17.65
C THR A 141 9.80 12.77 17.34
N ARG A 142 10.78 13.64 17.53
CA ARG A 142 10.68 15.08 17.27
C ARG A 142 11.41 15.40 15.98
N ILE A 143 10.75 16.12 15.08
CA ILE A 143 11.41 16.66 13.91
C ILE A 143 12.46 17.72 14.30
N ASP A 144 13.64 17.63 13.71
CA ASP A 144 14.71 18.63 13.73
C ASP A 144 14.94 19.13 12.31
N SER A 145 14.40 20.30 12.00
CA SER A 145 14.47 20.94 10.69
C SER A 145 14.33 22.45 10.79
N ASP A 146 15.09 23.18 9.98
CA ASP A 146 14.90 24.63 9.80
C ASP A 146 14.02 24.97 8.59
N LEU A 147 13.47 23.94 7.92
CA LEU A 147 12.57 24.04 6.76
C LEU A 147 13.15 24.84 5.58
N LYS A 148 14.47 24.85 5.42
CA LYS A 148 15.14 25.46 4.27
C LYS A 148 15.69 24.38 3.36
N ARG A 149 15.63 24.62 2.05
CA ARG A 149 16.26 23.75 1.06
C ARG A 149 17.74 23.54 1.38
N GLY A 150 18.16 22.27 1.43
CA GLY A 150 19.50 21.81 1.85
C GLY A 150 19.72 21.81 3.37
N GLY A 151 18.75 22.25 4.16
CA GLY A 151 18.77 22.19 5.63
C GLY A 151 18.37 20.81 6.15
N PRO A 152 18.59 20.53 7.45
CA PRO A 152 18.28 19.23 8.05
C PRO A 152 16.79 18.92 7.98
N PHE A 153 16.45 17.65 7.84
CA PHE A 153 15.09 17.11 7.98
C PHE A 153 15.16 15.76 8.71
N ARG A 154 15.40 15.83 10.02
CA ARG A 154 15.71 14.66 10.86
C ARG A 154 14.57 14.36 11.84
N TYR A 155 14.46 13.12 12.27
CA TYR A 155 13.61 12.75 13.41
C TYR A 155 14.46 12.17 14.53
N LEU A 156 14.34 12.78 15.71
CA LEU A 156 15.10 12.44 16.90
C LEU A 156 14.21 11.71 17.91
N THR A 157 14.71 10.63 18.49
CA THR A 157 14.07 9.95 19.62
C THR A 157 14.05 10.84 20.87
N SER A 158 13.29 10.45 21.90
CA SER A 158 13.18 11.24 23.14
C SER A 158 14.51 11.43 23.88
N ASP A 159 15.47 10.52 23.70
CA ASP A 159 16.83 10.58 24.23
C ASP A 159 17.83 11.26 23.27
N GLY A 160 17.36 11.79 22.14
CA GLY A 160 18.16 12.61 21.21
C GLY A 160 18.94 11.82 20.16
N GLN A 161 18.71 10.51 20.04
CA GLN A 161 19.32 9.70 18.97
C GLN A 161 18.61 9.97 17.64
N VAL A 162 19.37 9.92 16.55
CA VAL A 162 18.80 10.07 15.20
C VAL A 162 18.11 8.77 14.81
N MET A 163 16.78 8.83 14.68
CA MET A 163 15.98 7.72 14.15
C MET A 163 15.99 7.76 12.62
N LEU A 164 15.83 8.95 12.06
CA LEU A 164 15.76 9.20 10.62
C LEU A 164 16.61 10.43 10.33
N ASP A 165 17.63 10.27 9.49
CA ASP A 165 18.44 11.38 8.97
C ASP A 165 17.96 11.79 7.58
N GLY A 166 18.20 13.03 7.22
CA GLY A 166 17.75 13.58 5.95
C GLY A 166 17.95 15.08 5.84
N GLU A 167 17.67 15.59 4.65
CA GLU A 167 17.73 17.00 4.28
C GLU A 167 16.50 17.39 3.46
N VAL A 168 16.11 18.67 3.53
CA VAL A 168 15.02 19.23 2.73
C VAL A 168 15.50 19.39 1.28
N VAL A 169 14.90 18.67 0.35
CA VAL A 169 15.21 18.73 -1.08
C VAL A 169 14.42 19.82 -1.78
N GLU A 170 13.14 19.95 -1.44
CA GLU A 170 12.21 20.95 -1.94
C GLU A 170 11.17 21.28 -0.87
N ILE A 171 10.75 22.54 -0.79
CA ILE A 171 9.71 22.94 0.14
C ILE A 171 8.83 24.04 -0.46
N GLU A 172 7.53 23.84 -0.37
CA GLU A 172 6.50 24.82 -0.70
C GLU A 172 5.56 24.93 0.51
N PRO A 173 5.64 26.03 1.29
CA PRO A 173 4.81 26.22 2.48
C PRO A 173 3.33 25.93 2.23
N LEU A 174 2.73 25.15 3.13
CA LEU A 174 1.33 24.70 3.11
C LEU A 174 0.93 23.81 1.93
N LYS A 175 1.88 23.39 1.09
CA LYS A 175 1.60 22.61 -0.12
C LYS A 175 2.44 21.34 -0.23
N LYS A 176 3.74 21.43 0.00
CA LYS A 176 4.66 20.34 -0.32
C LYS A 176 5.92 20.38 0.53
N ILE A 177 6.37 19.22 0.99
CA ILE A 177 7.70 19.01 1.57
C ILE A 177 8.31 17.80 0.85
N VAL A 178 9.50 17.95 0.32
CA VAL A 178 10.31 16.86 -0.23
C VAL A 178 11.58 16.78 0.58
N SER A 179 11.88 15.60 1.13
CA SER A 179 13.10 15.37 1.90
C SER A 179 13.79 14.08 1.48
N SER A 180 15.10 14.01 1.72
CA SER A 180 15.76 12.72 1.78
C SER A 180 15.35 11.95 3.05
N PHE A 181 15.53 10.64 3.02
CA PHE A 181 15.16 9.73 4.08
C PHE A 181 16.25 8.67 4.24
N ILE A 182 16.84 8.61 5.43
CA ILE A 182 17.89 7.65 5.80
C ILE A 182 17.55 7.09 7.19
N PRO A 183 16.95 5.89 7.28
CA PRO A 183 16.61 5.25 8.54
C PRO A 183 17.87 4.70 9.24
N SER A 184 17.99 4.94 10.54
CA SER A 184 19.14 4.43 11.32
C SER A 184 19.07 2.92 11.60
N TRP A 185 17.89 2.31 11.45
CA TRP A 185 17.67 0.88 11.70
C TRP A 185 17.96 -0.01 10.50
N ALA A 186 18.29 0.55 9.33
CA ALA A 186 18.64 -0.23 8.16
C ALA A 186 20.14 -0.17 7.86
N GLU A 187 20.76 -1.34 7.77
CA GLU A 187 22.18 -1.46 7.42
C GLU A 187 22.42 -1.03 5.97
N ASN A 188 23.49 -0.26 5.75
CA ASN A 188 23.90 0.24 4.42
C ASN A 188 22.79 1.01 3.68
N SER A 189 21.87 1.65 4.40
CA SER A 189 20.81 2.43 3.79
C SER A 189 21.37 3.56 2.94
N GLN A 190 20.95 3.62 1.68
CA GLN A 190 21.20 4.78 0.83
C GLN A 190 20.07 5.81 1.03
N PRO A 191 20.32 7.10 0.76
CA PRO A 191 19.28 8.12 0.81
C PRO A 191 18.16 7.82 -0.18
N THR A 192 16.93 7.81 0.32
CA THR A 192 15.69 7.70 -0.47
C THR A 192 14.94 9.03 -0.43
N LEU A 193 13.84 9.18 -1.18
CA LEU A 193 13.15 10.47 -1.30
C LEU A 193 11.68 10.37 -0.90
N VAL A 194 11.27 11.17 0.08
CA VAL A 194 9.90 11.26 0.57
C VAL A 194 9.28 12.58 0.17
N THR A 195 8.03 12.56 -0.27
CA THR A 195 7.23 13.74 -0.56
C THR A 195 5.95 13.70 0.24
N PHE A 196 5.67 14.79 0.94
CA PHE A 196 4.42 15.09 1.60
C PHE A 196 3.71 16.16 0.79
N ALA A 197 2.56 15.84 0.20
CA ALA A 197 1.73 16.78 -0.55
C ALA A 197 0.43 17.08 0.19
N ILE A 198 0.03 18.35 0.18
CA ILE A 198 -1.09 18.93 0.90
C ILE A 198 -2.01 19.62 -0.10
N GLU A 199 -3.22 19.10 -0.25
CA GLU A 199 -4.20 19.59 -1.20
C GLU A 199 -5.51 19.98 -0.46
N PRO A 200 -5.86 21.27 -0.37
CA PRO A 200 -7.11 21.70 0.26
C PRO A 200 -8.33 21.28 -0.56
N MET A 201 -9.35 20.75 0.11
CA MET A 201 -10.60 20.29 -0.50
C MET A 201 -11.81 20.68 0.38
N GLY A 202 -12.03 21.99 0.55
CA GLY A 202 -13.09 22.50 1.43
C GLY A 202 -12.75 22.29 2.90
N GLU A 203 -13.59 21.55 3.64
CA GLU A 203 -13.38 21.24 5.07
C GLU A 203 -12.42 20.07 5.32
N VAL A 204 -11.90 19.47 4.26
CA VAL A 204 -10.92 18.39 4.33
C VAL A 204 -9.66 18.76 3.56
N VAL A 205 -8.55 18.13 3.93
CA VAL A 205 -7.28 18.21 3.23
C VAL A 205 -6.96 16.80 2.72
N LYS A 206 -6.72 16.68 1.42
CA LYS A 206 -6.12 15.48 0.85
C LYS A 206 -4.62 15.54 1.15
N PHE A 207 -4.14 14.50 1.82
CA PHE A 207 -2.74 14.34 2.18
C PHE A 207 -2.18 13.12 1.46
N THR A 208 -1.09 13.31 0.74
CA THR A 208 -0.43 12.26 -0.03
C THR A 208 1.01 12.12 0.43
N ILE A 209 1.38 10.91 0.85
CA ILE A 209 2.77 10.52 1.06
C ILE A 209 3.24 9.71 -0.14
N THR A 210 4.36 10.12 -0.70
CA THR A 210 5.01 9.45 -1.81
C THR A 210 6.45 9.14 -1.42
N HIS A 211 6.87 7.87 -1.51
CA HIS A 211 8.24 7.45 -1.21
C HIS A 211 8.86 6.81 -2.47
N HIS A 212 9.91 7.43 -2.98
CA HIS A 212 10.71 6.95 -4.11
C HIS A 212 11.93 6.20 -3.59
N ASP A 213 12.35 5.19 -4.34
CA ASP A 213 13.57 4.44 -4.08
C ASP A 213 13.60 3.70 -2.72
N TYR A 214 12.46 3.47 -2.04
CA TYR A 214 12.46 2.91 -0.68
C TYR A 214 13.13 1.51 -0.59
N GLU A 215 13.18 0.77 -1.70
CA GLU A 215 13.92 -0.51 -1.84
C GLU A 215 15.40 -0.35 -1.44
N LYS A 216 16.00 0.83 -1.72
CA LYS A 216 17.38 1.17 -1.37
C LYS A 216 17.58 1.36 0.15
N ALA A 217 16.50 1.63 0.87
CA ALA A 217 16.54 1.73 2.33
C ALA A 217 16.37 0.37 3.02
N ASN A 218 15.78 -0.65 2.37
CA ASN A 218 15.59 -2.00 2.94
C ASN A 218 15.04 -2.00 4.40
N ALA A 219 14.04 -1.17 4.68
CA ALA A 219 13.75 -0.71 6.05
C ALA A 219 12.32 -1.00 6.58
N GLY A 220 11.54 -1.89 5.95
CA GLY A 220 10.17 -2.23 6.43
C GLY A 220 9.17 -1.06 6.36
N ILE A 221 9.38 -0.15 5.41
CA ILE A 221 8.70 1.16 5.28
C ILE A 221 7.20 1.04 4.94
N ASP A 222 6.81 -0.04 4.27
CA ASP A 222 5.44 -0.34 3.83
C ASP A 222 4.46 -0.51 5.00
N THR A 223 4.95 -0.90 6.18
CA THR A 223 4.16 -1.00 7.42
C THR A 223 4.17 0.29 8.24
N GLY A 224 5.24 1.07 8.16
CA GLY A 224 5.43 2.28 8.97
C GLY A 224 4.57 3.47 8.53
N TRP A 225 4.53 3.75 7.22
CA TRP A 225 3.76 4.90 6.70
C TRP A 225 2.26 4.84 7.02
N PRO A 226 1.56 3.69 6.85
CA PRO A 226 0.15 3.58 7.26
C PRO A 226 -0.07 3.91 8.75
N VAL A 227 0.83 3.49 9.63
CA VAL A 227 0.76 3.78 11.07
C VAL A 227 0.94 5.26 11.35
N VAL A 228 1.97 5.89 10.76
CA VAL A 228 2.22 7.33 10.90
C VAL A 228 1.03 8.14 10.41
N VAL A 229 0.47 7.80 9.25
CA VAL A 229 -0.69 8.52 8.70
C VAL A 229 -1.96 8.31 9.50
N ALA A 230 -2.19 7.10 10.04
CA ALA A 230 -3.29 6.86 10.96
C ALA A 230 -3.17 7.70 12.25
N GLY A 231 -1.97 7.79 12.82
CA GLY A 231 -1.69 8.63 13.98
C GLY A 231 -1.91 10.11 13.71
N LEU A 232 -1.37 10.63 12.60
CA LEU A 232 -1.51 12.01 12.15
C LEU A 232 -2.98 12.39 11.96
N LYS A 233 -3.74 11.56 11.24
CA LYS A 233 -5.17 11.76 11.00
C LYS A 233 -5.95 11.77 12.30
N THR A 234 -5.69 10.81 13.19
CA THR A 234 -6.37 10.73 14.50
C THR A 234 -6.10 11.97 15.33
N LEU A 235 -4.85 12.41 15.41
CA LEU A 235 -4.45 13.62 16.12
C LEU A 235 -5.17 14.85 15.59
N LEU A 236 -5.18 15.05 14.27
CA LEU A 236 -5.77 16.23 13.65
C LEU A 236 -7.30 16.27 13.73
N GLU A 237 -7.97 15.11 13.68
CA GLU A 237 -9.43 15.05 13.71
C GLU A 237 -10.01 15.05 15.13
N THR A 238 -9.25 14.56 16.13
CA THR A 238 -9.74 14.38 17.50
C THR A 238 -9.04 15.25 18.54
N GLY A 239 -7.89 15.84 18.18
CA GLY A 239 -6.99 16.51 19.13
C GLY A 239 -6.25 15.56 20.07
N LYS A 240 -6.31 14.24 19.86
CA LYS A 240 -5.69 13.22 20.72
C LYS A 240 -4.84 12.24 19.90
N PRO A 241 -3.67 11.82 20.42
CA PRO A 241 -2.82 10.87 19.73
C PRO A 241 -3.45 9.48 19.66
N LEU A 242 -3.08 8.72 18.63
CA LEU A 242 -3.45 7.31 18.48
C LEU A 242 -2.56 6.44 19.37
N ASN A 243 -3.14 5.83 20.40
CA ASN A 243 -2.41 4.91 21.27
C ASN A 243 -2.36 3.52 20.62
N LEU A 244 -1.22 3.18 20.00
CA LEU A 244 -0.96 1.83 19.51
C LEU A 244 -0.29 0.98 20.61
N PRO A 245 -0.65 -0.30 20.75
CA PRO A 245 -0.02 -1.19 21.72
C PRO A 245 1.48 -1.39 21.39
N THR A 246 2.34 -1.25 22.39
CA THR A 246 3.82 -1.17 22.28
C THR A 246 4.52 -2.50 21.95
N SER A 247 3.85 -3.43 21.28
CA SER A 247 4.39 -4.78 21.04
C SER A 247 4.15 -5.21 19.59
N MET A 248 5.20 -5.09 18.78
CA MET A 248 5.55 -6.00 17.69
C MET A 248 7.04 -6.30 17.79
#